data_AF-A0A3D0HQU5-F1
#
_entry.id   AF-A0A3D0HQU5-F1
#
_cell.length_a   1.000
_cell.length_b   1.000
_cell.length_c   1.000
_cell.angle_alpha   90.00
_cell.angle_beta   90.00
_cell.angle_gamma   90.00
#
_symmetry.space_group_name_H-M   'P 1'
#
loop_
_entity.id
_entity.type
_entity.pdbx_description
1 polymer ?
#
loop_
_entity_poly.entity_id
_entity_poly.type
_entity_poly.pdbx_seq_one_letter_code
_entity_poly.pdbx_strand_id
1 'polypeptide(L)'
;MDRLAKSIRISCGIVLLANLAGWFVSWVNVTQENYRTLTASLWNYICALFGGKGDALTMTASDAFTGSQKMLIIVCMMISACVVLLFGIWGVVGGPKQNFTGIGAIVNLILQLVLFFNRHKMWTLTENQKVHMGLGNVILLVGASVAAILGICTLFLRPRVRRASESAEIPQLQEIKEQQLQAKYNVVQEEAVPQENVQQTPQSTAPHGTIIGITGMYQGAQLTLKDGEMIRLGRKPENDLVFAGEMHVSRQHCQITWDEARGQYKLYDTSSTGTYMNGQEEPLPQNMEVWLDTGVMLDIGDSSNRFSLV
;
A
#
# COMPACT_ATOMS: atom_id res chain seq x y z
N MET A 1 12.28 -15.36 -3.26
CA MET A 1 12.58 -14.22 -2.36
C MET A 1 11.38 -13.82 -1.48
N ASP A 2 10.13 -13.98 -1.94
CA ASP A 2 8.93 -13.54 -1.20
C ASP A 2 8.68 -14.24 0.16
N ARG A 3 9.09 -15.51 0.32
CA ARG A 3 8.94 -16.22 1.61
C ARG A 3 9.82 -15.63 2.72
N LEU A 4 11.03 -15.15 2.37
CA LEU A 4 11.97 -14.58 3.33
C LEU A 4 11.51 -13.19 3.79
N ALA A 5 11.07 -12.33 2.86
CA ALA A 5 10.50 -11.03 3.20
C ALA A 5 9.23 -11.15 4.07
N LYS A 6 8.36 -12.13 3.75
CA LYS A 6 7.18 -12.44 4.56
C LYS A 6 7.58 -12.89 5.98
N SER A 7 8.56 -13.78 6.10
CA SER A 7 9.05 -14.28 7.39
C SER A 7 9.61 -13.15 8.27
N ILE A 8 10.49 -12.31 7.72
CA ILE A 8 11.10 -11.20 8.46
C ILE A 8 10.04 -10.19 8.93
N ARG A 9 9.03 -9.90 8.11
CA ARG A 9 7.92 -9.03 8.50
C ARG A 9 7.10 -9.60 9.66
N ILE A 10 6.77 -10.90 9.61
CA ILE A 10 6.05 -11.58 10.69
C ILE A 10 6.91 -11.58 11.96
N SER A 11 8.21 -11.90 11.86
CA SER A 11 9.13 -11.85 12.99
C SER A 11 9.23 -10.46 13.60
N CYS A 12 9.30 -9.39 12.78
CA CYS A 12 9.25 -8.00 13.25
C CYS A 12 7.96 -7.72 14.03
N GLY A 13 6.81 -8.17 13.53
CA GLY A 13 5.52 -8.04 14.22
C GLY A 13 5.48 -8.79 15.57
N ILE A 14 6.00 -10.01 15.61
CA ILE A 14 6.10 -10.81 16.84
C ILE A 14 7.01 -10.14 17.87
N VAL A 15 8.18 -9.64 17.46
CA VAL A 15 9.11 -8.95 18.36
C VAL A 15 8.48 -7.67 18.90
N LEU A 16 7.74 -6.91 18.08
CA LEU A 16 6.99 -5.76 18.57
C LEU A 16 6.01 -6.16 19.67
N LEU A 17 5.15 -7.15 19.41
CA LEU A 17 4.17 -7.61 20.39
C LEU A 17 4.82 -8.16 21.67
N ALA A 18 5.91 -8.93 21.53
CA ALA A 18 6.67 -9.45 22.66
C ALA A 18 7.28 -8.31 23.51
N ASN A 19 7.64 -7.18 22.88
CA ASN A 19 8.17 -6.01 23.59
C ASN A 19 7.15 -5.41 24.57
N LEU A 20 5.85 -5.65 24.37
CA LEU A 20 4.81 -5.23 25.32
C LEU A 20 4.97 -5.90 26.68
N ALA A 21 5.58 -7.08 26.77
CA ALA A 21 5.85 -7.73 28.06
C ALA A 21 6.77 -6.89 28.96
N GLY A 22 7.71 -6.13 28.36
CA GLY A 22 8.63 -5.25 29.08
C GLY A 22 7.93 -4.13 29.86
N TRP A 23 6.68 -3.82 29.53
CA TRP A 23 5.88 -2.80 30.20
C TRP A 23 5.43 -3.17 31.61
N PHE A 24 5.36 -4.48 31.89
CA PHE A 24 4.95 -5.02 33.18
C PHE A 24 6.14 -5.36 34.06
N VAL A 25 7.36 -5.36 33.49
CA VAL A 25 8.60 -5.55 34.24
C VAL A 25 8.97 -4.25 34.94
N SER A 26 9.64 -4.36 36.09
CA SER A 26 10.17 -3.18 36.78
C SER A 26 11.09 -2.38 35.86
N TRP A 27 10.71 -1.13 35.62
CA TRP A 27 11.43 -0.16 34.80
C TRP A 27 12.39 0.67 35.66
N VAL A 28 11.98 0.99 36.89
CA VAL A 28 12.78 1.73 37.86
C VAL A 28 12.59 1.14 39.26
N ASN A 29 13.69 1.07 39.99
CA ASN A 29 13.72 0.65 41.39
C ASN A 29 14.33 1.77 42.22
N VAL A 30 13.67 2.19 43.30
CA VAL A 30 14.18 3.20 44.24
C VAL A 30 14.46 2.52 45.56
N THR A 31 15.74 2.46 45.92
CA THR A 31 16.16 1.98 47.24
C THR A 31 16.10 3.15 48.22
N GLN A 32 15.60 2.88 49.42
CA GLN A 32 15.47 3.86 50.48
C GLN A 32 16.15 3.31 51.74
N GLU A 33 16.83 4.16 52.49
CA GLU A 33 17.38 3.73 53.78
C GLU A 33 16.25 3.41 54.75
N ASN A 34 16.32 2.22 55.37
CA ASN A 34 15.36 1.71 56.37
C ASN A 34 13.94 1.36 55.86
N TYR A 35 13.69 1.40 54.55
CA TYR A 35 12.39 1.01 53.96
C TYR A 35 12.55 0.04 52.79
N ARG A 36 11.44 -0.54 52.34
CA ARG A 36 11.42 -1.45 51.19
C ARG A 36 11.71 -0.69 49.90
N THR A 37 12.42 -1.35 48.98
CA THR A 37 12.64 -0.86 47.62
C THR A 37 11.30 -0.70 46.91
N LEU A 38 11.08 0.50 46.39
CA LEU A 38 9.89 0.82 45.59
C LEU A 38 10.19 0.48 44.13
N THR A 39 9.25 -0.16 43.46
CA THR A 39 9.42 -0.62 42.09
C THR A 39 8.26 -0.18 41.22
N ALA A 40 8.57 0.23 39.99
CA ALA A 40 7.56 0.71 39.07
C ALA A 40 7.81 0.25 37.65
N SER A 41 6.75 -0.25 37.04
CA SER A 41 6.68 -0.59 35.63
C SER A 41 6.05 0.57 34.84
N LEU A 42 6.18 0.58 33.51
CA LEU A 42 5.50 1.58 32.66
C LEU A 42 3.98 1.53 32.84
N TRP A 43 3.43 0.33 33.05
CA TRP A 43 2.00 0.15 33.34
C TRP A 43 1.57 0.90 34.60
N ASN A 44 2.38 0.88 35.66
CA ASN A 44 2.08 1.61 36.90
C ASN A 44 1.99 3.12 36.65
N TYR A 45 2.88 3.69 35.83
CA TYR A 45 2.81 5.11 35.45
C TYR A 45 1.52 5.46 34.70
N ILE A 46 1.05 4.59 33.81
CA ILE A 46 -0.19 4.80 33.06
C ILE A 46 -1.40 4.68 34.00
N CYS A 47 -1.44 3.67 34.86
CA CYS A 47 -2.51 3.52 35.85
C CYS A 47 -2.56 4.73 36.80
N ALA A 48 -1.41 5.23 37.24
CA ALA A 48 -1.32 6.41 38.09
C ALA A 48 -1.85 7.68 37.40
N LEU A 49 -1.64 7.81 36.07
CA LEU A 49 -2.13 8.95 35.29
C LEU A 49 -3.67 9.02 35.25
N PHE A 50 -4.35 7.87 35.15
CA PHE A 50 -5.82 7.80 35.05
C PHE A 50 -6.53 7.53 36.37
N GLY A 51 -5.85 6.89 37.32
CA GLY A 51 -6.45 6.45 38.57
C GLY A 51 -6.61 7.54 39.61
N GLY A 52 -6.04 8.73 39.40
CA GLY A 52 -6.08 9.88 40.34
C GLY A 52 -5.41 9.63 41.70
N LYS A 53 -5.07 8.37 41.99
CA LYS A 53 -4.25 7.94 43.11
C LYS A 53 -2.82 8.10 42.65
N GLY A 54 -2.21 9.20 43.07
CA GLY A 54 -0.81 9.46 42.86
C GLY A 54 0.00 8.34 43.49
N ASP A 55 0.24 7.28 42.72
CA ASP A 55 1.53 6.66 42.79
C ASP A 55 1.97 5.81 41.60
N ALA A 56 3.15 6.13 41.06
CA ALA A 56 3.99 5.14 40.37
C ALA A 56 5.22 4.75 41.21
N LEU A 57 5.72 5.56 42.15
CA LEU A 57 6.78 5.19 43.12
C LEU A 57 6.67 5.82 44.53
N THR A 58 6.25 7.08 44.75
CA THR A 58 5.53 7.53 45.98
C THR A 58 4.92 8.92 45.81
N MET A 59 4.15 9.19 44.75
CA MET A 59 3.62 10.53 44.38
C MET A 59 2.67 11.12 45.43
N THR A 60 3.21 11.57 46.56
CA THR A 60 2.47 12.13 47.68
C THR A 60 1.84 13.45 47.26
N ALA A 61 0.52 13.34 47.04
CA ALA A 61 -0.41 14.37 46.60
C ALA A 61 -0.08 15.76 47.18
N SER A 62 0.08 16.78 46.33
CA SER A 62 -1.09 17.57 45.94
C SER A 62 -1.12 18.08 44.50
N ASP A 63 -0.19 17.71 43.61
CA ASP A 63 -0.34 18.04 42.19
C ASP A 63 0.20 16.93 41.28
N ALA A 64 -0.72 16.42 40.45
CA ALA A 64 -0.52 15.39 39.44
C ALA A 64 0.75 15.62 38.61
N PHE A 65 1.32 14.53 38.07
CA PHE A 65 2.43 14.53 37.09
C PHE A 65 2.61 15.90 36.41
N THR A 66 3.82 16.45 36.49
CA THR A 66 4.10 17.74 35.82
C THR A 66 3.73 17.65 34.33
N GLY A 67 3.45 18.79 33.69
CA GLY A 67 3.04 18.79 32.27
C GLY A 67 4.02 18.01 31.37
N SER A 68 5.32 18.10 31.65
CA SER A 68 6.35 17.34 30.94
C SER A 68 6.31 15.84 31.23
N GLN A 69 6.04 15.42 32.47
CA GLN A 69 5.85 14.01 32.83
C GLN A 69 4.61 13.42 32.17
N LYS A 70 3.47 14.15 32.17
CA LYS A 70 2.24 13.73 31.46
C LYS A 70 2.51 13.54 29.98
N MET A 71 3.24 14.46 29.35
CA MET A 71 3.63 14.33 27.95
C MET A 71 4.47 13.08 27.70
N LEU A 72 5.45 12.77 28.54
CA LEU A 72 6.26 11.56 28.40
C LEU A 72 5.43 10.28 28.58
N ILE A 73 4.48 10.25 29.53
CA ILE A 73 3.61 9.10 29.75
C ILE A 73 2.67 8.91 28.55
N ILE A 74 1.99 9.96 28.10
CA ILE A 74 1.04 9.86 27.00
C ILE A 74 1.78 9.54 25.69
N VAL A 75 2.80 10.31 25.35
CA VAL A 75 3.47 10.20 24.04
C VAL A 75 4.44 9.02 23.99
N CYS A 76 5.27 8.82 25.01
CA CYS A 76 6.32 7.82 24.93
C CYS A 76 5.93 6.48 25.55
N MET A 77 4.97 6.45 26.48
CA MET A 77 4.39 5.19 26.95
C MET A 77 3.13 4.90 26.13
N MET A 78 1.98 5.53 26.37
CA MET A 78 0.70 5.10 25.78
C MET A 78 0.71 4.99 24.24
N ILE A 79 1.18 6.03 23.53
CA ILE A 79 1.26 5.95 22.05
C ILE A 79 2.22 4.84 21.62
N SER A 80 3.32 4.60 22.34
CA SER A 80 4.20 3.46 22.07
C SER A 80 3.46 2.11 22.21
N ALA A 81 2.62 1.90 23.23
CA ALA A 81 1.80 0.68 23.31
C ALA A 81 0.84 0.56 22.13
N CYS A 82 0.15 1.64 21.78
CA CYS A 82 -0.78 1.64 20.64
C CYS A 82 -0.04 1.31 19.34
N VAL A 83 1.13 1.92 19.10
CA VAL A 83 1.99 1.63 17.95
C VAL A 83 2.41 0.16 17.95
N VAL A 84 2.89 -0.36 19.08
CA VAL A 84 3.31 -1.77 19.20
C VAL A 84 2.16 -2.73 18.90
N LEU A 85 0.97 -2.48 19.45
CA LEU A 85 -0.20 -3.32 19.22
C LEU A 85 -0.66 -3.26 17.77
N LEU A 86 -0.90 -2.05 17.24
CA LEU A 86 -1.41 -1.86 15.89
C LEU A 86 -0.45 -2.42 14.85
N PHE A 87 0.81 -2.00 14.88
CA PHE A 87 1.79 -2.40 13.88
C PHE A 87 2.32 -3.82 14.10
N GLY A 88 2.31 -4.32 15.34
CA GLY A 88 2.60 -5.70 15.69
C GLY A 88 1.56 -6.67 15.11
N ILE A 89 0.27 -6.43 15.37
CA ILE A 89 -0.84 -7.21 14.79
C ILE A 89 -0.80 -7.11 13.26
N TRP A 90 -0.61 -5.90 12.72
CA TRP A 90 -0.50 -5.69 11.28
C TRP A 90 0.69 -6.47 10.67
N GLY A 91 1.81 -6.57 11.39
CA GLY A 91 2.98 -7.35 10.95
C GLY A 91 2.68 -8.84 10.83
N VAL A 92 1.86 -9.37 11.71
CA VAL A 92 1.45 -10.77 11.69
C VAL A 92 0.38 -11.01 10.61
N VAL A 93 -0.70 -10.23 10.61
CA VAL A 93 -1.91 -10.47 9.78
C VAL A 93 -1.79 -9.89 8.36
N GLY A 94 -1.04 -8.79 8.18
CA GLY A 94 -1.02 -8.04 6.93
C GLY A 94 -0.46 -8.78 5.72
N GLY A 95 -0.65 -8.22 4.52
CA GLY A 95 -0.20 -8.81 3.27
C GLY A 95 1.32 -8.64 3.01
N PRO A 96 1.94 -9.46 2.13
CA PRO A 96 3.38 -9.40 1.83
C PRO A 96 3.89 -8.09 1.22
N LYS A 97 3.00 -7.27 0.64
CA LYS A 97 3.34 -6.01 -0.04
C LYS A 97 3.26 -4.78 0.87
N GLN A 98 2.86 -4.95 2.13
CA GLN A 98 2.59 -3.85 3.06
C GLN A 98 3.79 -3.61 3.99
N ASN A 99 4.32 -2.38 3.97
CA ASN A 99 5.55 -2.00 4.69
C ASN A 99 5.28 -1.23 6.01
N PHE A 100 4.02 -1.18 6.46
CA PHE A 100 3.63 -0.37 7.61
C PHE A 100 4.28 -0.84 8.93
N THR A 101 4.50 -2.13 9.12
CA THR A 101 5.13 -2.69 10.33
C THR A 101 6.55 -2.17 10.58
N GLY A 102 7.35 -2.01 9.52
CA GLY A 102 8.71 -1.48 9.64
C GLY A 102 8.70 -0.01 10.09
N ILE A 103 7.76 0.78 9.58
CA ILE A 103 7.56 2.18 10.01
C ILE A 103 7.17 2.22 11.49
N GLY A 104 6.22 1.39 11.91
CA GLY A 104 5.80 1.28 13.31
C GLY A 104 6.95 0.90 14.25
N ALA A 105 7.85 0.00 13.82
CA ALA A 105 9.01 -0.38 14.61
C ALA A 105 10.02 0.76 14.81
N ILE A 106 10.25 1.57 13.77
CA ILE A 106 11.11 2.76 13.85
C ILE A 106 10.49 3.81 14.76
N VAL A 107 9.18 4.09 14.60
CA VAL A 107 8.45 5.02 15.48
C VAL A 107 8.54 4.57 16.93
N ASN A 108 8.34 3.28 17.20
CA ASN A 108 8.46 2.73 18.55
C ASN A 108 9.87 2.92 19.13
N LEU A 109 10.92 2.65 18.34
CA LEU A 109 12.30 2.87 18.78
C LEU A 109 12.55 4.35 19.13
N ILE A 110 12.07 5.28 18.31
CA ILE A 110 12.20 6.72 18.58
C ILE A 110 11.51 7.09 19.90
N LEU A 111 10.27 6.63 20.12
CA LEU A 111 9.55 6.89 21.36
C LEU A 111 10.29 6.33 22.59
N GLN A 112 10.84 5.12 22.49
CA GLN A 112 11.62 4.50 23.57
C GLN A 112 12.95 5.22 23.82
N LEU A 113 13.63 5.73 22.78
CA LEU A 113 14.82 6.57 22.94
C LEU A 113 14.49 7.90 23.62
N VAL A 114 13.41 8.56 23.20
CA VAL A 114 12.95 9.82 23.83
C VAL A 114 12.65 9.59 25.32
N LEU A 115 11.95 8.50 25.66
CA LEU A 115 11.71 8.12 27.04
C LEU A 115 13.01 7.83 27.79
N PHE A 116 13.93 7.08 27.19
CA PHE A 116 15.21 6.72 27.79
C PHE A 116 16.03 7.96 28.16
N PHE A 117 16.20 8.92 27.24
CA PHE A 117 16.99 10.12 27.52
C PHE A 117 16.29 11.09 28.49
N ASN A 118 14.96 11.14 28.47
CA ASN A 118 14.18 12.00 29.38
C ASN A 118 13.77 11.32 30.69
N ARG A 119 14.22 10.07 30.94
CA ARG A 119 13.79 9.25 32.08
C ARG A 119 14.03 9.92 33.44
N HIS A 120 15.10 10.68 33.58
CA HIS A 120 15.46 11.37 34.83
C HIS A 120 14.38 12.34 35.31
N LYS A 121 13.48 12.81 34.41
CA LYS A 121 12.35 13.68 34.74
C LYS A 121 11.19 12.95 35.40
N MET A 122 11.18 11.61 35.36
CA MET A 122 10.06 10.79 35.81
C MET A 122 10.00 10.58 37.33
N TRP A 123 11.08 10.91 38.04
CA TRP A 123 11.16 10.78 39.49
C TRP A 123 11.90 11.97 40.10
N THR A 124 11.55 12.27 41.35
CA THR A 124 12.24 13.25 42.20
C THR A 124 12.75 12.51 43.42
N LEU A 125 14.07 12.58 43.67
CA LEU A 125 14.74 11.87 44.75
C LEU A 125 14.82 12.74 45.99
N THR A 126 14.58 12.15 47.17
CA THR A 126 14.99 12.72 48.46
C THR A 126 16.41 12.27 48.83
N GLU A 127 17.07 12.95 49.78
CA GLU A 127 18.48 12.69 50.14
C GLU A 127 18.83 11.23 50.47
N ASN A 128 17.89 10.46 51.05
CA ASN A 128 18.11 9.07 51.47
C ASN A 128 17.67 8.03 50.42
N GLN A 129 17.47 8.44 49.17
CA GLN A 129 16.99 7.57 48.09
C GLN A 129 18.03 7.41 46.99
N LYS A 130 18.15 6.20 46.45
CA LYS A 130 18.97 5.92 45.26
C LYS A 130 18.14 5.22 44.20
N VAL A 131 18.31 5.64 42.95
CA VAL A 131 17.60 5.08 41.80
C VAL A 131 18.49 4.08 41.07
N HIS A 132 17.91 2.91 40.82
CA HIS A 132 18.48 1.85 39.99
C HIS A 132 17.55 1.56 38.81
N MET A 133 18.12 1.37 37.63
CA MET A 133 17.33 1.00 36.45
C MET A 133 16.91 -0.46 36.55
N GLY A 134 15.61 -0.72 36.37
CA GLY A 134 15.09 -2.07 36.32
C GLY A 134 15.30 -2.72 34.94
N LEU A 135 15.13 -4.03 34.88
CA LEU A 135 15.31 -4.82 33.65
C LEU A 135 14.36 -4.37 32.52
N GLY A 136 13.18 -3.85 32.87
CA GLY A 136 12.22 -3.34 31.89
C GLY A 136 12.81 -2.26 30.99
N ASN A 137 13.70 -1.42 31.52
CA ASN A 137 14.36 -0.37 30.74
C ASN A 137 15.23 -0.94 29.61
N VAL A 138 15.97 -2.01 29.91
CA VAL A 138 16.81 -2.70 28.91
C VAL A 138 15.96 -3.49 27.93
N ILE A 139 14.97 -4.25 28.42
CA ILE A 139 14.10 -5.09 27.58
C ILE A 139 13.37 -4.23 26.53
N LEU A 140 12.78 -3.10 26.94
CA LEU A 140 12.03 -2.21 26.06
C LEU A 140 12.88 -1.62 24.94
N LEU A 141 14.09 -1.17 25.29
CA LEU A 141 15.00 -0.53 24.34
C LEU A 141 15.63 -1.55 23.38
N VAL A 142 16.08 -2.70 23.90
CA VAL A 142 16.64 -3.77 23.08
C VAL A 142 15.57 -4.37 22.16
N GLY A 143 14.38 -4.66 22.69
CA GLY A 143 13.26 -5.17 21.91
C GLY A 143 12.85 -4.21 20.79
N ALA A 144 12.79 -2.91 21.08
CA ALA A 144 12.52 -1.89 20.06
C ALA A 144 13.63 -1.79 19.01
N SER A 145 14.90 -1.91 19.43
CA SER A 145 16.04 -1.87 18.51
C SER A 145 16.05 -3.06 17.57
N VAL A 146 15.83 -4.28 18.09
CA VAL A 146 15.72 -5.51 17.27
C VAL A 146 14.55 -5.40 16.30
N ALA A 147 13.38 -4.94 16.76
CA ALA A 147 12.23 -4.74 15.88
C ALA A 147 12.52 -3.74 14.76
N ALA A 148 13.20 -2.63 15.06
CA ALA A 148 13.56 -1.62 14.07
C ALA A 148 14.58 -2.14 13.04
N ILE A 149 15.59 -2.91 13.47
CA ILE A 149 16.55 -3.57 12.56
C ILE A 149 15.80 -4.50 11.61
N LEU A 150 14.93 -5.37 12.13
CA LEU A 150 14.09 -6.25 11.30
C LEU A 150 13.19 -5.44 10.36
N GLY A 151 12.59 -4.35 10.84
CA GLY A 151 11.78 -3.43 10.05
C GLY A 151 12.58 -2.82 8.89
N ILE A 152 13.78 -2.32 9.14
CA ILE A 152 14.68 -1.78 8.12
C ILE A 152 15.08 -2.87 7.12
N CYS A 153 15.39 -4.09 7.58
CA CYS A 153 15.67 -5.22 6.70
C CYS A 153 14.52 -5.51 5.73
N THR A 154 13.24 -5.38 6.16
CA THR A 154 12.10 -5.54 5.25
C THR A 154 12.06 -4.47 4.13
N LEU A 155 12.58 -3.27 4.38
CA LEU A 155 12.66 -2.21 3.38
C LEU A 155 13.75 -2.46 2.34
N PHE A 156 14.89 -3.03 2.75
CA PHE A 156 16.02 -3.34 1.87
C PHE A 156 15.86 -4.65 1.10
N LEU A 157 15.22 -5.66 1.68
CA LEU A 157 14.97 -6.95 1.04
C LEU A 157 13.80 -6.92 0.05
N ARG A 158 13.22 -5.74 -0.18
CA ARG A 158 12.29 -5.53 -1.30
C ARG A 158 13.01 -5.95 -2.58
N PRO A 159 12.41 -6.80 -3.44
CA PRO A 159 12.91 -6.95 -4.78
C PRO A 159 12.85 -5.57 -5.43
N ARG A 160 14.02 -4.94 -5.62
CA ARG A 160 14.17 -3.82 -6.55
C ARG A 160 13.57 -4.33 -7.85
N VAL A 161 12.50 -3.69 -8.33
CA VAL A 161 12.05 -3.89 -9.70
C VAL A 161 13.29 -3.58 -10.54
N ARG A 162 13.95 -4.61 -11.07
CA ARG A 162 15.00 -4.43 -12.06
C ARG A 162 14.31 -3.69 -13.19
N ARG A 163 14.71 -2.45 -13.46
CA ARG A 163 14.51 -1.88 -14.79
C ARG A 163 15.10 -2.90 -15.75
N ALA A 164 14.29 -3.44 -16.64
CA ALA A 164 14.80 -4.25 -17.73
C ALA A 164 15.69 -3.33 -18.58
N SER A 165 17.00 -3.34 -18.31
CA SER A 165 17.99 -2.88 -19.27
C SER A 165 18.21 -4.02 -20.26
N GLU A 166 18.10 -3.70 -21.54
CA GLU A 166 18.54 -4.52 -22.68
C GLU A 166 17.95 -5.93 -22.74
N SER A 167 16.73 -6.05 -23.28
CA SER A 167 16.36 -7.27 -23.97
C SER A 167 16.67 -7.05 -25.45
N ALA A 168 17.76 -7.65 -25.91
CA ALA A 168 18.19 -7.67 -27.30
C ALA A 168 17.00 -8.00 -28.23
N GLU A 169 16.82 -7.17 -29.25
CA GLU A 169 15.79 -7.36 -30.28
C GLU A 169 15.91 -8.75 -30.92
N ILE A 170 14.80 -9.50 -30.88
CA ILE A 170 14.67 -10.80 -31.52
C ILE A 170 14.45 -10.54 -33.03
N PRO A 171 15.30 -11.06 -33.94
CA PRO A 171 15.24 -10.78 -35.39
C PRO A 171 13.92 -11.12 -36.09
N GLN A 172 13.03 -11.89 -35.45
CA GLN A 172 11.80 -12.42 -36.06
C GLN A 172 10.66 -11.40 -36.16
N LEU A 173 10.71 -10.26 -35.46
CA LEU A 173 9.61 -9.28 -35.46
C LEU A 173 9.55 -8.42 -36.74
N GLN A 174 10.68 -8.27 -37.43
CA GLN A 174 10.75 -7.51 -38.69
C GLN A 174 10.16 -8.29 -39.86
N GLU A 175 10.47 -9.59 -39.97
CA GLU A 175 9.92 -10.45 -41.02
C GLU A 175 8.39 -10.57 -40.94
N ILE A 176 7.83 -10.65 -39.72
CA ILE A 176 6.38 -10.71 -39.50
C ILE A 176 5.70 -9.40 -39.94
N LYS A 177 6.34 -8.25 -39.70
CA LYS A 177 5.81 -6.94 -40.13
C LYS A 177 5.84 -6.79 -41.66
N GLU A 178 6.88 -7.28 -42.33
CA GLU A 178 6.97 -7.23 -43.80
C GLU A 178 5.94 -8.14 -44.48
N GLN A 179 5.72 -9.35 -43.96
CA GLN A 179 4.68 -10.25 -44.46
C GLN A 179 3.28 -9.64 -44.33
N GLN A 180 3.00 -8.98 -43.19
CA GLN A 180 1.73 -8.26 -42.98
C GLN A 180 1.59 -7.05 -43.92
N LEU A 181 2.68 -6.36 -44.23
CA LEU A 181 2.66 -5.24 -45.17
C LEU A 181 2.39 -5.71 -46.60
N GLN A 182 3.04 -6.79 -47.04
CA GLN A 182 2.84 -7.35 -48.39
C GLN A 182 1.42 -7.90 -48.59
N ALA A 183 0.88 -8.59 -47.58
CA ALA A 183 -0.51 -9.05 -47.61
C ALA A 183 -1.49 -7.86 -47.75
N LYS A 184 -1.20 -6.74 -47.09
CA LYS A 184 -2.00 -5.52 -47.20
C LYS A 184 -1.89 -4.86 -48.58
N TYR A 185 -0.73 -4.89 -49.23
CA TYR A 185 -0.53 -4.32 -50.57
C TYR A 185 -1.16 -5.16 -51.69
N ASN A 186 -1.12 -6.50 -51.59
CA ASN A 186 -1.77 -7.36 -52.58
C ASN A 186 -3.29 -7.17 -52.60
N VAL A 187 -3.91 -6.99 -51.44
CA VAL A 187 -5.36 -6.71 -51.33
C VAL A 187 -5.73 -5.36 -51.96
N VAL A 188 -4.86 -4.36 -51.86
CA VAL A 188 -5.09 -3.02 -52.45
C VAL A 188 -4.91 -2.99 -53.97
N GLN A 189 -4.12 -3.90 -54.56
CA GLN A 189 -3.92 -3.97 -56.01
C GLN A 189 -5.07 -4.65 -56.76
N GLU A 190 -5.80 -5.56 -56.12
CA GLU A 190 -7.00 -6.18 -56.73
C GLU A 190 -8.21 -5.22 -56.79
N GLU A 191 -8.22 -4.14 -55.99
CA GLU A 191 -9.33 -3.18 -55.91
C GLU A 191 -9.23 -1.98 -56.87
N ALA A 192 -8.20 -1.91 -57.73
CA ALA A 192 -7.93 -0.74 -58.58
C ALA A 192 -8.40 -0.88 -60.04
N VAL A 193 -9.72 -0.83 -60.29
CA VAL A 193 -10.32 -0.42 -61.59
C VAL A 193 -11.57 0.46 -61.32
N PRO A 194 -11.78 1.61 -61.99
CA PRO A 194 -12.45 2.77 -61.37
C PRO A 194 -13.89 3.07 -61.82
N GLN A 195 -14.59 3.78 -60.90
CA GLN A 195 -15.67 4.80 -61.08
C GLN A 195 -17.07 4.26 -61.48
N GLU A 196 -18.22 4.74 -60.98
CA GLU A 196 -18.62 6.06 -60.50
C GLU A 196 -19.98 5.94 -59.74
N ASN A 197 -20.33 6.99 -58.98
CA ASN A 197 -21.56 7.25 -58.21
C ASN A 197 -21.71 6.66 -56.79
N VAL A 198 -21.73 7.62 -55.86
CA VAL A 198 -21.99 7.51 -54.43
C VAL A 198 -23.45 7.12 -54.21
N GLN A 199 -23.70 5.88 -53.79
CA GLN A 199 -24.88 5.50 -53.04
C GLN A 199 -24.39 4.64 -51.87
N GLN A 200 -24.59 5.15 -50.66
CA GLN A 200 -24.19 4.46 -49.43
C GLN A 200 -24.99 3.18 -49.23
N THR A 201 -24.20 2.12 -48.96
CA THR A 201 -24.48 0.85 -48.24
C THR A 201 -25.48 -0.13 -48.87
N PRO A 202 -25.42 -1.46 -48.59
CA PRO A 202 -24.81 -2.13 -47.42
C PRO A 202 -24.17 -3.53 -47.65
N GLN A 203 -22.91 -3.77 -47.25
CA GLN A 203 -22.37 -5.14 -47.08
C GLN A 203 -21.25 -5.13 -46.04
N SER A 204 -21.19 -5.91 -44.95
CA SER A 204 -22.07 -6.85 -44.24
C SER A 204 -21.25 -7.23 -42.99
N THR A 205 -21.45 -6.57 -41.85
CA THR A 205 -22.30 -7.04 -40.72
C THR A 205 -21.78 -8.29 -40.00
N ALA A 206 -20.83 -8.07 -39.10
CA ALA A 206 -20.86 -8.67 -37.77
C ALA A 206 -20.70 -7.51 -36.76
N PRO A 207 -21.57 -7.38 -35.74
CA PRO A 207 -21.41 -6.35 -34.71
C PRO A 207 -20.15 -6.66 -33.89
N HIS A 208 -19.05 -6.01 -34.22
CA HIS A 208 -17.81 -6.10 -33.46
C HIS A 208 -17.66 -4.86 -32.59
N GLY A 209 -17.48 -5.05 -31.29
CA GLY A 209 -17.23 -3.95 -30.37
C GLY A 209 -15.85 -3.35 -30.66
N THR A 210 -15.80 -2.08 -31.02
CA THR A 210 -14.55 -1.35 -31.31
C THR A 210 -14.23 -0.35 -30.20
N ILE A 211 -13.00 -0.40 -29.70
CA ILE A 211 -12.50 0.52 -28.68
C ILE A 211 -11.53 1.49 -29.35
N ILE A 212 -11.81 2.78 -29.25
CA ILE A 212 -11.03 3.86 -29.88
C ILE A 212 -10.39 4.71 -28.80
N GLY A 213 -9.07 4.86 -28.81
CA GLY A 213 -8.38 5.81 -27.93
C GLY A 213 -8.57 7.25 -28.39
N ILE A 214 -9.08 8.11 -27.52
CA ILE A 214 -9.37 9.52 -27.81
C ILE A 214 -8.26 10.44 -27.27
N THR A 215 -7.74 10.15 -26.07
CA THR A 215 -6.61 10.88 -25.47
C THR A 215 -5.62 9.91 -24.81
N GLY A 216 -4.43 10.42 -24.49
CA GLY A 216 -3.37 9.63 -23.86
C GLY A 216 -2.54 8.86 -24.87
N MET A 217 -1.78 7.88 -24.38
CA MET A 217 -0.79 7.14 -25.21
C MET A 217 -1.39 6.31 -26.34
N TYR A 218 -2.69 6.02 -26.28
CA TYR A 218 -3.43 5.25 -27.30
C TYR A 218 -4.31 6.15 -28.20
N GLN A 219 -4.10 7.47 -28.18
CA GLN A 219 -4.86 8.39 -29.02
C GLN A 219 -4.80 7.98 -30.51
N GLY A 220 -5.97 7.81 -31.12
CA GLY A 220 -6.15 7.39 -32.51
C GLY A 220 -6.03 5.88 -32.75
N ALA A 221 -5.64 5.08 -31.76
CA ALA A 221 -5.62 3.63 -31.87
C ALA A 221 -7.05 3.08 -31.84
N GLN A 222 -7.32 2.06 -32.66
CA GLN A 222 -8.60 1.35 -32.70
C GLN A 222 -8.34 -0.14 -32.48
N LEU A 223 -9.15 -0.75 -31.61
CA LEU A 223 -9.07 -2.17 -31.29
C LEU A 223 -10.46 -2.78 -31.42
N THR A 224 -10.61 -3.67 -32.39
CA THR A 224 -11.87 -4.40 -32.62
C THR A 224 -11.85 -5.71 -31.85
N LEU A 225 -12.90 -5.96 -31.08
CA LEU A 225 -13.09 -7.16 -30.27
C LEU A 225 -14.08 -8.11 -30.94
N LYS A 226 -13.74 -9.40 -30.94
CA LYS A 226 -14.66 -10.48 -31.31
C LYS A 226 -15.60 -10.81 -30.15
N ASP A 227 -16.67 -11.55 -30.43
CA ASP A 227 -17.57 -12.02 -29.37
C ASP A 227 -16.83 -12.79 -28.27
N GLY A 228 -17.07 -12.40 -27.03
CA GLY A 228 -16.41 -12.94 -25.84
C GLY A 228 -14.93 -12.58 -25.68
N GLU A 229 -14.34 -11.82 -26.61
CA GLU A 229 -12.95 -11.38 -26.52
C GLU A 229 -12.81 -10.39 -25.36
N MET A 230 -11.91 -10.72 -24.43
CA MET A 230 -11.62 -9.93 -23.25
C MET A 230 -10.23 -9.33 -23.37
N ILE A 231 -10.17 -8.01 -23.18
CA ILE A 231 -8.92 -7.27 -23.06
C ILE A 231 -8.75 -6.74 -21.66
N ARG A 232 -7.50 -6.69 -21.22
CA ARG A 232 -7.08 -6.18 -19.93
C ARG A 232 -6.38 -4.85 -20.14
N LEU A 233 -6.72 -3.89 -19.30
CA LEU A 233 -6.10 -2.58 -19.29
C LEU A 233 -5.35 -2.41 -17.97
N GLY A 234 -4.12 -1.91 -18.03
CA GLY A 234 -3.40 -1.53 -16.82
C GLY A 234 -1.92 -1.27 -17.03
N ARG A 235 -1.24 -0.85 -15.97
CA ARG A 235 0.18 -0.44 -16.04
C ARG A 235 1.16 -1.60 -16.16
N LYS A 236 0.77 -2.84 -15.83
CA LYS A 236 1.65 -4.00 -15.98
C LYS A 236 1.69 -4.48 -17.45
N PRO A 237 2.81 -5.09 -17.88
CA PRO A 237 2.93 -5.70 -19.22
C PRO A 237 2.10 -6.98 -19.41
N GLU A 238 1.48 -7.48 -18.34
CA GLU A 238 0.56 -8.64 -18.37
C GLU A 238 -0.83 -8.28 -18.94
N ASN A 239 -1.09 -6.99 -19.17
CA ASN A 239 -2.33 -6.50 -19.76
C ASN A 239 -2.19 -6.36 -21.27
N ASP A 240 -3.31 -6.36 -21.98
CA ASP A 240 -3.35 -6.22 -23.44
C ASP A 240 -3.13 -4.75 -23.86
N LEU A 241 -3.70 -3.80 -23.10
CA LEU A 241 -3.36 -2.38 -23.18
C LEU A 241 -2.55 -1.95 -21.96
N VAL A 242 -1.30 -1.55 -22.21
CA VAL A 242 -0.27 -1.30 -21.20
C VAL A 242 0.01 0.19 -21.02
N PHE A 243 -0.43 0.74 -19.89
CA PHE A 243 -0.21 2.13 -19.50
C PHE A 243 1.10 2.30 -18.72
N ALA A 244 2.23 2.03 -19.38
CA ALA A 244 3.53 1.97 -18.72
C ALA A 244 3.94 3.34 -18.14
N GLY A 245 4.16 3.40 -16.83
CA GLY A 245 4.59 4.62 -16.14
C GLY A 245 3.45 5.51 -15.64
N GLU A 246 2.21 5.31 -16.10
CA GLU A 246 1.04 6.09 -15.67
C GLU A 246 0.62 5.71 -14.24
N MET A 247 0.95 6.56 -13.26
CA MET A 247 0.75 6.25 -11.83
C MET A 247 -0.73 6.23 -11.42
N HIS A 248 -1.57 7.01 -12.11
CA HIS A 248 -3.03 7.01 -11.99
C HIS A 248 -3.68 5.78 -12.64
N VAL A 249 -2.95 5.00 -13.43
CA VAL A 249 -3.43 3.71 -13.94
C VAL A 249 -2.94 2.58 -13.04
N SER A 250 -3.90 1.84 -12.48
CA SER A 250 -3.63 0.65 -11.67
C SER A 250 -2.91 -0.44 -12.48
N ARG A 251 -2.16 -1.29 -11.77
CA ARG A 251 -1.34 -2.35 -12.38
C ARG A 251 -2.16 -3.31 -13.24
N GLN A 252 -3.30 -3.72 -12.73
CA GLN A 252 -4.41 -4.34 -13.43
C GLN A 252 -5.56 -3.39 -13.12
N HIS A 253 -6.04 -2.67 -14.12
CA HIS A 253 -6.99 -1.58 -13.93
C HIS A 253 -8.39 -2.11 -14.13
N CYS A 254 -8.76 -2.42 -15.36
CA CYS A 254 -10.05 -2.98 -15.69
C CYS A 254 -9.91 -4.04 -16.78
N GLN A 255 -11.00 -4.77 -17.00
CA GLN A 255 -11.16 -5.71 -18.09
C GLN A 255 -12.40 -5.30 -18.87
N ILE A 256 -12.32 -5.37 -20.20
CA ILE A 256 -13.43 -5.07 -21.10
C ILE A 256 -13.64 -6.30 -21.97
N THR A 257 -14.88 -6.75 -22.06
CA THR A 257 -15.29 -7.88 -22.90
C THR A 257 -16.43 -7.43 -23.82
N TRP A 258 -16.37 -7.81 -25.09
CA TRP A 258 -17.48 -7.61 -26.01
C TRP A 258 -18.47 -8.77 -25.96
N ASP A 259 -19.76 -8.46 -25.89
CA ASP A 259 -20.86 -9.44 -25.97
C ASP A 259 -21.70 -9.13 -27.22
N GLU A 260 -21.54 -9.95 -28.25
CA GLU A 260 -22.19 -9.74 -29.56
C GLU A 260 -23.69 -9.96 -29.48
N ALA A 261 -24.16 -10.85 -28.59
CA ALA A 261 -25.57 -11.16 -28.41
C ALA A 261 -26.36 -9.98 -27.82
N ARG A 262 -25.73 -9.19 -26.95
CA ARG A 262 -26.31 -7.99 -26.34
C ARG A 262 -25.95 -6.70 -27.11
N GLY A 263 -24.90 -6.73 -27.93
CA GLY A 263 -24.34 -5.52 -28.53
C GLY A 263 -23.79 -4.56 -27.47
N GLN A 264 -23.26 -5.09 -26.37
CA GLN A 264 -22.82 -4.33 -25.20
C GLN A 264 -21.43 -4.76 -24.76
N TYR A 265 -20.75 -3.86 -24.06
CA TYR A 265 -19.50 -4.18 -23.36
C TYR A 265 -19.79 -4.57 -21.93
N LYS A 266 -19.02 -5.55 -21.45
CA LYS A 266 -18.96 -5.87 -20.04
C LYS A 266 -17.63 -5.36 -19.48
N LEU A 267 -17.71 -4.47 -18.49
CA LEU A 267 -16.56 -3.92 -17.81
C LEU A 267 -16.46 -4.48 -16.38
N TYR A 268 -15.24 -4.85 -15.99
CA TYR A 268 -14.93 -5.25 -14.62
C TYR A 268 -13.74 -4.43 -14.10
N ASP A 269 -14.02 -3.48 -13.20
CA ASP A 269 -13.00 -2.58 -12.63
C ASP A 269 -12.36 -3.18 -11.36
N THR A 270 -11.04 -3.22 -11.32
CA THR A 270 -10.22 -3.67 -10.18
C THR A 270 -9.24 -2.60 -9.70
N SER A 271 -9.37 -1.39 -10.24
CA SER A 271 -8.45 -0.29 -10.01
C SER A 271 -8.63 0.34 -8.64
N SER A 272 -7.57 0.95 -8.12
CA SER A 272 -7.63 1.78 -6.91
C SER A 272 -8.00 3.24 -7.19
N THR A 273 -7.91 3.66 -8.45
CA THR A 273 -8.08 5.05 -8.90
C THR A 273 -9.41 5.30 -9.63
N GLY A 274 -10.10 4.23 -10.03
CA GLY A 274 -11.42 4.27 -10.64
C GLY A 274 -11.39 4.36 -12.17
N THR A 275 -12.41 3.80 -12.78
CA THR A 275 -12.80 3.99 -14.18
C THR A 275 -14.04 4.88 -14.21
N TYR A 276 -14.04 5.94 -15.01
CA TYR A 276 -15.13 6.93 -15.04
C TYR A 276 -15.84 6.89 -16.38
N MET A 277 -17.14 7.16 -16.37
CA MET A 277 -17.99 7.08 -17.55
C MET A 277 -18.52 8.47 -17.91
N ASN A 278 -18.47 8.84 -19.18
CA ASN A 278 -19.04 10.07 -19.74
C ASN A 278 -18.66 11.36 -18.97
N GLY A 279 -17.45 11.40 -18.39
CA GLY A 279 -16.95 12.52 -17.63
C GLY A 279 -17.61 12.73 -16.26
N GLN A 280 -18.29 11.71 -15.72
CA GLN A 280 -18.83 11.73 -14.35
C GLN A 280 -17.71 11.79 -13.30
N GLU A 281 -17.98 12.45 -12.17
CA GLU A 281 -17.06 12.50 -11.03
C GLU A 281 -17.04 11.21 -10.20
N GLU A 282 -18.12 10.44 -10.25
CA GLU A 282 -18.22 9.15 -9.56
C GLU A 282 -17.67 8.02 -10.46
N PRO A 283 -16.73 7.19 -9.95
CA PRO A 283 -16.23 6.05 -10.71
C PRO A 283 -17.27 4.93 -10.76
N LEU A 284 -17.15 4.07 -11.78
CA LEU A 284 -17.91 2.83 -11.89
C LEU A 284 -17.65 1.92 -10.67
N PRO A 285 -18.65 1.12 -10.26
CA PRO A 285 -18.49 0.18 -9.15
C PRO A 285 -17.30 -0.78 -9.33
N GLN A 286 -16.47 -0.88 -8.29
CA GLN A 286 -15.32 -1.78 -8.29
C GLN A 286 -15.71 -3.23 -7.96
N ASN A 287 -14.98 -4.19 -8.52
CA ASN A 287 -15.15 -5.64 -8.34
C ASN A 287 -16.56 -6.13 -8.65
N MET A 288 -17.24 -5.46 -9.58
CA MET A 288 -18.56 -5.80 -10.06
C MET A 288 -18.58 -5.70 -11.57
N GLU A 289 -19.31 -6.60 -12.23
CA GLU A 289 -19.52 -6.52 -13.68
C GLU A 289 -20.56 -5.44 -13.98
N VAL A 290 -20.19 -4.51 -14.86
CA VAL A 290 -21.06 -3.42 -15.32
C VAL A 290 -21.25 -3.56 -16.82
N TRP A 291 -22.50 -3.50 -17.26
CA TRP A 291 -22.85 -3.48 -18.68
C TRP A 291 -22.84 -2.04 -19.19
N LEU A 292 -22.16 -1.83 -20.31
CA LEU A 292 -22.00 -0.54 -20.97
C LEU A 292 -22.51 -0.63 -22.41
N ASP A 293 -23.32 0.35 -22.79
CA ASP A 293 -23.79 0.50 -24.16
C ASP A 293 -22.66 0.98 -25.09
N THR A 294 -22.84 0.78 -26.39
CA THR A 294 -22.01 1.45 -27.41
C THR A 294 -22.24 2.96 -27.37
N GLY A 295 -21.25 3.75 -27.77
CA GLY A 295 -21.23 5.20 -27.70
C GLY A 295 -20.75 5.78 -26.36
N VAL A 296 -20.37 4.94 -25.40
CA VAL A 296 -19.89 5.39 -24.08
C VAL A 296 -18.43 5.86 -24.13
N MET A 297 -18.16 6.96 -23.44
CA MET A 297 -16.80 7.46 -23.17
C MET A 297 -16.29 6.93 -21.82
N LEU A 298 -15.12 6.29 -21.82
CA LEU A 298 -14.45 5.78 -20.62
C LEU A 298 -13.14 6.50 -20.34
N ASP A 299 -12.96 6.93 -19.11
CA ASP A 299 -11.71 7.50 -18.59
C ASP A 299 -11.04 6.50 -17.64
N ILE A 300 -9.80 6.12 -17.93
CA ILE A 300 -9.03 5.12 -17.18
C ILE A 300 -8.14 5.84 -16.16
N GLY A 301 -8.53 5.81 -14.88
CA GLY A 301 -7.83 6.47 -13.78
C GLY A 301 -8.12 7.97 -13.66
N ASP A 302 -8.04 8.70 -14.77
CA ASP A 302 -8.43 10.10 -14.90
C ASP A 302 -8.72 10.44 -16.38
N SER A 303 -9.02 11.72 -16.66
CA SER A 303 -9.34 12.21 -18.01
C SER A 303 -8.15 12.25 -18.99
N SER A 304 -6.93 11.90 -18.56
CA SER A 304 -5.76 11.87 -19.45
C SER A 304 -5.76 10.64 -20.38
N ASN A 305 -6.47 9.58 -20.01
CA ASN A 305 -6.61 8.35 -20.79
C ASN A 305 -8.08 8.05 -21.10
N ARG A 306 -8.57 8.63 -22.20
CA ARG A 306 -9.97 8.52 -22.63
C ARG A 306 -10.15 7.58 -23.81
N PHE A 307 -11.18 6.75 -23.75
CA PHE A 307 -11.57 5.80 -24.80
C PHE A 307 -13.05 5.96 -25.17
N SER A 308 -13.38 5.70 -26.43
CA SER A 308 -14.74 5.60 -26.95
C SER A 308 -15.04 4.14 -27.25
N LEU A 309 -16.15 3.63 -26.74
CA LEU A 309 -16.68 2.30 -27.04
C LEU A 309 -17.69 2.44 -28.18
N VAL A 310 -17.51 1.73 -29.31
CA VAL A 310 -18.31 1.91 -30.54
C VAL A 310 -18.75 0.57 -31.10
#